data_AF-S9Q2T7-F1
#
_entry.id   AF-S9Q2T7-F1
#
_cell.length_a   1.000
_cell.length_b   1.000
_cell.length_c   1.000
_cell.angle_alpha   90.00
_cell.angle_beta   90.00
_cell.angle_gamma   90.00
#
_symmetry.space_group_name_H-M   'P 1'
#
loop_
_entity.id
_entity.type
_entity.pdbx_description
1 polymer ?
#
loop_
_entity_poly.entity_id
_entity_poly.type
_entity_poly.pdbx_seq_one_letter_code
_entity_poly.pdbx_strand_id
1 'polypeptide(L)'
;MKSLDYEKEVGLQKGLGSSDTAIPQQKIPGKEDCDQDNNQVTTFKNTQIPKQAKPLQLEGNDYSLELTNLNLINVGVLKAPRLKLVIKCVRCHYGNEVSVQEKYSLACSKCNNGLQVIWLPGTVHLNSSRLGVLDLIGCAPVDVMPIDCFVSCLECTDEQVIVFKGVSSMQPMAQFCRSCRTRTLVHFQDTKFQLLKQREQALGSRKPSNKSNKQNLGIVKGTPLPNRGACEHYKKSYRWFRFPCCNRIYACDKCHDIDQDHLNEYAKRIICGYCSFESMYTKEGTCSHCGNFTTRRQKSAFWEGGQGMRDPIRMSRKDPRKYKRIT
;
A
#
# COMPACT_ATOMS: atom_id res chain seq x y z
N MET A 1 -59.48 34.62 -15.33
CA MET A 1 -60.53 34.52 -14.28
C MET A 1 -59.82 34.34 -12.95
N LYS A 2 -60.11 35.18 -11.95
CA LYS A 2 -59.44 35.25 -10.62
C LYS A 2 -57.92 35.50 -10.64
N SER A 3 -57.56 36.77 -10.46
CA SER A 3 -56.40 37.17 -9.65
C SER A 3 -56.59 36.75 -8.18
N LEU A 4 -55.51 36.78 -7.40
CA LEU A 4 -55.56 37.11 -5.97
C LEU A 4 -54.25 37.82 -5.59
N ASP A 5 -54.41 39.05 -5.11
CA ASP A 5 -53.37 39.92 -4.57
C ASP A 5 -53.21 39.68 -3.06
N TYR A 6 -52.08 40.10 -2.48
CA TYR A 6 -52.02 40.41 -1.04
C TYR A 6 -50.96 41.48 -0.74
N GLU A 7 -51.35 42.55 -0.04
CA GLU A 7 -50.51 43.68 0.34
C GLU A 7 -50.40 43.83 1.87
N LYS A 8 -49.28 44.41 2.37
CA LYS A 8 -49.15 45.24 3.61
C LYS A 8 -49.47 44.54 4.96
N GLU A 9 -49.19 45.03 6.18
CA GLU A 9 -48.25 46.04 6.77
C GLU A 9 -47.95 45.62 8.26
N VAL A 10 -47.43 46.36 9.27
CA VAL A 10 -47.21 47.81 9.54
C VAL A 10 -45.99 48.02 10.48
N GLY A 11 -45.17 49.06 10.24
CA GLY A 11 -44.36 49.76 11.28
C GLY A 11 -43.15 49.04 11.91
N LEU A 12 -42.37 49.68 12.81
CA LEU A 12 -42.36 51.09 13.22
C LEU A 12 -40.96 51.61 13.64
N GLN A 13 -40.81 52.94 13.61
CA GLN A 13 -39.63 53.81 13.66
C GLN A 13 -38.65 53.77 14.86
N LYS A 14 -37.45 54.32 14.58
CA LYS A 14 -36.59 55.23 15.40
C LYS A 14 -35.60 54.68 16.44
N GLY A 15 -34.38 55.24 16.36
CA GLY A 15 -33.34 55.29 17.39
C GLY A 15 -32.19 56.19 16.92
N LEU A 16 -32.11 57.43 17.44
CA LEU A 16 -31.03 58.39 17.17
C LEU A 16 -30.00 58.33 18.29
N GLY A 17 -28.71 58.44 17.97
CA GLY A 17 -27.62 58.51 18.94
C GLY A 17 -26.37 59.13 18.32
N SER A 18 -26.05 60.36 18.71
CA SER A 18 -24.97 61.17 18.16
C SER A 18 -23.98 61.59 19.26
N SER A 19 -22.68 61.44 18.99
CA SER A 19 -21.63 62.12 19.76
C SER A 19 -20.33 62.20 18.95
N ASP A 20 -19.88 63.41 18.66
CA ASP A 20 -18.59 63.70 18.02
C ASP A 20 -17.40 63.41 18.95
N THR A 21 -16.22 63.11 18.38
CA THR A 21 -14.96 63.71 18.88
C THR A 21 -13.76 63.59 17.93
N ALA A 22 -13.14 64.75 17.67
CA ALA A 22 -11.72 65.03 17.45
C ALA A 22 -10.81 64.08 16.62
N ILE A 23 -10.30 64.61 15.51
CA ILE A 23 -9.07 64.20 14.82
C ILE A 23 -7.83 64.77 15.55
N PRO A 24 -6.71 64.05 15.61
CA PRO A 24 -5.38 64.67 15.49
C PRO A 24 -4.66 64.28 14.18
N GLN A 25 -4.06 65.28 13.52
CA GLN A 25 -3.19 65.10 12.34
C GLN A 25 -1.70 65.01 12.74
N GLN A 26 -0.81 64.98 11.73
CA GLN A 26 0.66 65.07 11.75
C GLN A 26 1.38 63.70 11.64
N LYS A 27 2.47 63.56 10.85
CA LYS A 27 3.20 64.54 10.02
C LYS A 27 3.92 63.86 8.84
N ILE A 28 4.14 64.61 7.75
CA ILE A 28 5.04 64.26 6.63
C ILE A 28 6.25 65.20 6.68
N PRO A 29 7.46 64.71 6.36
CA PRO A 29 8.55 65.54 5.82
C PRO A 29 9.06 65.07 4.44
N GLY A 30 9.69 65.98 3.69
CA GLY A 30 10.47 65.72 2.46
C GLY A 30 11.81 65.00 2.74
N LYS A 31 12.59 64.56 1.73
CA LYS A 31 13.28 65.36 0.67
C LYS A 31 14.13 66.50 1.26
N GLU A 32 15.42 66.68 0.97
CA GLU A 32 16.44 66.00 0.13
C GLU A 32 17.83 66.60 0.53
N ASP A 33 19.04 66.10 0.23
CA ASP A 33 19.55 65.03 -0.68
C ASP A 33 20.90 64.40 -0.13
N CYS A 34 21.92 64.24 -0.98
CA CYS A 34 23.32 63.76 -0.80
C CYS A 34 24.22 64.46 0.27
N ASP A 35 25.43 63.99 0.67
CA ASP A 35 26.38 63.02 0.07
C ASP A 35 27.43 62.45 1.09
N GLN A 36 28.29 61.52 0.62
CA GLN A 36 29.62 61.10 1.13
C GLN A 36 29.80 60.20 2.39
N ASP A 37 30.28 58.98 2.12
CA ASP A 37 31.28 58.15 2.82
C ASP A 37 31.52 58.28 4.35
N ASN A 38 31.36 57.14 5.04
CA ASN A 38 32.49 56.58 5.82
C ASN A 38 32.42 55.06 6.00
N ASN A 39 33.59 54.43 6.16
CA ASN A 39 33.77 52.99 5.95
C ASN A 39 33.88 52.22 7.29
N GLN A 40 32.88 51.39 7.63
CA GLN A 40 32.98 50.43 8.75
C GLN A 40 32.50 49.02 8.37
N VAL A 41 33.46 48.16 8.05
CA VAL A 41 33.26 46.73 7.81
C VAL A 41 32.82 46.03 9.10
N THR A 42 31.54 45.68 9.21
CA THR A 42 31.00 44.88 10.32
C THR A 42 30.69 43.46 9.84
N THR A 43 31.49 42.50 10.30
CA THR A 43 31.48 41.10 9.81
C THR A 43 30.28 40.31 10.36
N PHE A 44 29.13 40.41 9.70
CA PHE A 44 27.98 39.56 9.98
C PHE A 44 28.20 38.13 9.44
N LYS A 45 28.21 37.15 10.35
CA LYS A 45 28.58 35.76 10.08
C LYS A 45 27.40 34.91 9.62
N ASN A 46 27.62 34.05 8.63
CA ASN A 46 26.81 32.88 8.29
C ASN A 46 25.29 33.09 8.14
N THR A 47 24.89 33.71 7.03
CA THR A 47 23.61 33.31 6.38
C THR A 47 23.74 31.84 5.97
N GLN A 48 23.05 30.93 6.66
CA GLN A 48 23.06 29.52 6.28
C GLN A 48 22.34 29.34 4.96
N ILE A 49 23.09 28.98 3.92
CA ILE A 49 22.54 28.59 2.61
C ILE A 49 21.54 27.45 2.84
N PRO A 50 20.29 27.55 2.39
CA PRO A 50 19.33 26.46 2.51
C PRO A 50 19.89 25.18 1.90
N LYS A 51 19.95 24.11 2.70
CA LYS A 51 20.46 22.81 2.24
C LYS A 51 19.66 22.38 1.01
N GLN A 52 20.35 22.27 -0.13
CA GLN A 52 19.72 21.90 -1.40
C GLN A 52 18.88 20.63 -1.21
N ALA A 53 17.58 20.73 -1.52
CA ALA A 53 16.69 19.60 -1.43
C ALA A 53 17.20 18.49 -2.36
N LYS A 54 17.56 17.32 -1.80
CA LYS A 54 18.04 16.19 -2.58
C LYS A 54 16.98 15.85 -3.63
N PRO A 55 17.32 15.80 -4.93
CA PRO A 55 16.33 15.62 -5.99
C PRO A 55 15.52 14.34 -5.76
N LEU A 56 14.20 14.44 -5.97
CA LEU A 56 13.28 13.35 -5.71
C LEU A 56 13.55 12.20 -6.70
N GLN A 57 14.22 11.15 -6.24
CA GLN A 57 14.70 10.08 -7.08
C GLN A 57 13.53 9.16 -7.49
N LEU A 58 13.13 9.25 -8.77
CA LEU A 58 11.99 8.52 -9.37
C LEU A 58 12.44 7.15 -9.89
N GLU A 59 11.93 6.09 -9.29
CA GLU A 59 12.37 4.69 -9.50
C GLU A 59 11.25 3.77 -10.02
N GLY A 60 10.01 4.28 -10.11
CA GLY A 60 8.82 3.56 -10.56
C GLY A 60 8.53 3.67 -12.06
N ASN A 61 7.26 3.54 -12.44
CA ASN A 61 6.75 3.79 -13.78
C ASN A 61 6.13 5.19 -13.81
N ASP A 62 6.52 6.02 -14.77
CA ASP A 62 6.00 7.38 -14.92
C ASP A 62 4.67 7.32 -15.70
N TYR A 63 3.56 7.73 -15.10
CA TYR A 63 2.26 7.89 -15.73
C TYR A 63 1.84 9.36 -15.74
N SER A 64 1.57 9.92 -16.92
CA SER A 64 0.83 11.17 -17.06
C SER A 64 -0.62 10.97 -16.65
N LEU A 65 -1.18 11.92 -15.90
CA LEU A 65 -2.61 12.01 -15.64
C LEU A 65 -3.18 13.24 -16.37
N GLU A 66 -4.07 12.99 -17.32
CA GLU A 66 -4.60 14.00 -18.25
C GLU A 66 -6.13 14.01 -18.25
N LEU A 67 -6.73 15.20 -18.20
CA LEU A 67 -8.17 15.40 -18.26
C LEU A 67 -8.64 15.41 -19.72
N THR A 68 -9.68 14.64 -20.06
CA THR A 68 -10.21 14.58 -21.42
C THR A 68 -11.37 15.55 -21.61
N ASN A 69 -11.45 16.15 -22.80
CA ASN A 69 -12.49 17.13 -23.17
C ASN A 69 -12.70 18.21 -22.09
N LEU A 70 -11.56 18.75 -21.63
CA LEU A 70 -11.45 19.77 -20.61
C LEU A 70 -12.07 21.08 -21.09
N ASN A 71 -13.04 21.60 -20.32
CA ASN A 71 -13.67 22.89 -20.52
C ASN A 71 -13.44 23.75 -19.27
N LEU A 72 -12.80 24.90 -19.47
CA LEU A 72 -12.45 25.87 -18.44
C LEU A 72 -13.02 27.23 -18.84
N ILE A 73 -13.74 27.88 -17.93
CA ILE A 73 -14.29 29.23 -18.15
C ILE A 73 -13.82 30.12 -17.01
N ASN A 74 -13.17 31.24 -17.33
CA ASN A 74 -12.64 32.22 -16.38
C ASN A 74 -11.71 31.59 -15.32
N VAL A 75 -10.87 30.66 -15.79
CA VAL A 75 -9.79 29.97 -15.06
C VAL A 75 -8.47 30.35 -15.71
N GLY A 76 -7.53 30.89 -14.94
CA GLY A 76 -6.15 31.04 -15.39
C GLY A 76 -5.39 29.72 -15.29
N VAL A 77 -5.35 29.16 -14.08
CA VAL A 77 -4.61 27.94 -13.73
C VAL A 77 -5.40 27.09 -12.75
N LEU A 78 -5.36 25.77 -12.93
CA LEU A 78 -5.84 24.75 -11.99
C LEU A 78 -4.66 23.87 -11.50
N LYS A 79 -4.55 23.69 -10.18
CA LYS A 79 -3.54 22.83 -9.52
C LYS A 79 -4.21 21.86 -8.54
N ALA A 80 -3.81 20.59 -8.56
CA ALA A 80 -4.28 19.56 -7.63
C ALA A 80 -3.12 19.01 -6.77
N PRO A 81 -2.73 19.69 -5.67
CA PRO A 81 -1.60 19.29 -4.82
C PRO A 81 -1.91 18.08 -3.93
N ARG A 82 -3.13 17.56 -3.97
CA ARG A 82 -3.54 16.29 -3.37
C ARG A 82 -4.25 15.48 -4.44
N LEU A 83 -3.89 14.21 -4.58
CA LEU A 83 -4.63 13.26 -5.40
C LEU A 83 -5.20 12.14 -4.53
N LYS A 84 -6.40 11.68 -4.88
CA LYS A 84 -7.05 10.50 -4.32
C LYS A 84 -7.28 9.55 -5.50
N LEU A 85 -6.80 8.31 -5.41
CA LEU A 85 -6.81 7.38 -6.53
C LEU A 85 -6.93 5.92 -6.08
N VAL A 86 -7.44 5.08 -6.98
CA VAL A 86 -7.45 3.63 -6.83
C VAL A 86 -6.24 3.04 -7.56
N ILE A 87 -5.43 2.24 -6.86
CA ILE A 87 -4.27 1.54 -7.43
C ILE A 87 -4.42 0.01 -7.34
N LYS A 88 -4.06 -0.70 -8.40
CA LYS A 88 -4.00 -2.18 -8.42
C LYS A 88 -2.57 -2.65 -8.14
N CYS A 89 -2.42 -3.63 -7.26
CA CYS A 89 -1.14 -4.31 -7.04
C CYS A 89 -0.74 -5.13 -8.28
N VAL A 90 0.49 -4.98 -8.77
CA VAL A 90 0.97 -5.69 -9.97
C VAL A 90 1.03 -7.21 -9.76
N ARG A 91 1.22 -7.68 -8.51
CA ARG A 91 1.37 -9.12 -8.19
C ARG A 91 0.07 -9.90 -8.00
N CYS A 92 -1.03 -9.24 -7.62
CA CYS A 92 -2.28 -9.92 -7.24
C CYS A 92 -3.56 -9.22 -7.71
N HIS A 93 -3.42 -8.11 -8.44
CA HIS A 93 -4.47 -7.27 -9.00
C HIS A 93 -5.52 -6.73 -8.02
N TYR A 94 -5.28 -6.86 -6.70
CA TYR A 94 -6.12 -6.28 -5.67
C TYR A 94 -6.02 -4.76 -5.67
N GLY A 95 -7.17 -4.08 -5.67
CA GLY A 95 -7.32 -2.63 -5.58
C GLY A 95 -7.07 -2.13 -4.16
N ASN A 96 -6.49 -0.92 -4.04
CA ASN A 96 -6.21 -0.25 -2.77
C ASN A 96 -6.45 1.25 -3.02
N GLU A 97 -7.17 1.92 -2.13
CA GLU A 97 -7.40 3.37 -2.20
C GLU A 97 -6.23 4.12 -1.55
N VAL A 98 -5.78 5.22 -2.17
CA VAL A 98 -4.64 6.01 -1.71
C VAL A 98 -4.95 7.51 -1.82
N SER A 99 -4.63 8.26 -0.76
CA SER A 99 -4.49 9.72 -0.85
C SER A 99 -3.01 10.09 -0.73
N VAL A 100 -2.51 10.85 -1.71
CA VAL A 100 -1.10 11.25 -1.83
C VAL A 100 -0.99 12.76 -2.03
N GLN A 101 0.09 13.35 -1.53
CA GLN A 101 0.45 14.76 -1.74
C GLN A 101 1.80 14.85 -2.47
N GLU A 102 2.82 14.19 -1.91
CA GLU A 102 4.16 14.06 -2.51
C GLU A 102 4.54 12.58 -2.66
N LYS A 103 4.64 11.86 -1.54
CA LYS A 103 5.04 10.45 -1.50
C LYS A 103 4.20 9.67 -0.49
N TYR A 104 3.69 8.52 -0.91
CA TYR A 104 2.97 7.57 -0.08
C TYR A 104 3.52 6.16 -0.27
N SER A 105 3.46 5.31 0.74
CA SER A 105 3.94 3.93 0.67
C SER A 105 3.13 3.04 1.61
N LEU A 106 2.72 1.88 1.11
CA LEU A 106 1.88 0.92 1.81
C LEU A 106 2.29 -0.51 1.44
N ALA A 107 1.76 -1.49 2.17
CA ALA A 107 1.78 -2.89 1.75
C ALA A 107 0.39 -3.29 1.24
N CYS A 108 0.33 -4.07 0.16
CA CYS A 108 -0.94 -4.54 -0.40
C CYS A 108 -1.65 -5.52 0.54
N SER A 109 -2.88 -5.19 0.95
CA SER A 109 -3.67 -5.93 1.96
C SER A 109 -3.87 -7.43 1.67
N LYS A 110 -3.78 -7.85 0.40
CA LYS A 110 -3.96 -9.25 -0.02
C LYS A 110 -2.67 -10.07 -0.13
N CYS A 111 -1.50 -9.44 -0.31
CA CYS A 111 -0.25 -10.15 -0.62
C CYS A 111 1.02 -9.59 0.05
N ASN A 112 0.88 -8.57 0.89
CA ASN A 112 1.96 -7.86 1.58
C ASN A 112 3.08 -7.35 0.65
N ASN A 113 2.79 -7.15 -0.64
CA ASN A 113 3.73 -6.53 -1.58
C ASN A 113 3.85 -5.03 -1.29
N GLY A 114 5.07 -4.52 -1.21
CA GLY A 114 5.31 -3.07 -1.09
C GLY A 114 4.83 -2.33 -2.34
N LEU A 115 3.97 -1.33 -2.12
CA LEU A 115 3.48 -0.40 -3.13
C LEU A 115 3.96 1.01 -2.75
N GLN A 116 4.42 1.78 -3.73
CA GLN A 116 4.82 3.17 -3.53
C GLN A 116 4.23 4.04 -4.63
N VAL A 117 3.70 5.20 -4.22
CA VAL A 117 3.06 6.20 -5.07
C VAL A 117 3.75 7.53 -4.80
N ILE A 118 4.27 8.15 -5.84
CA ILE A 118 4.76 9.53 -5.81
C ILE A 118 3.88 10.37 -6.73
N TRP A 119 3.44 11.54 -6.26
CA TRP A 119 2.64 12.50 -7.02
C TRP A 119 3.46 13.74 -7.30
N LEU A 120 3.53 14.12 -8.57
CA LEU A 120 4.17 15.32 -9.07
C LEU A 120 3.06 16.21 -9.66
N PRO A 121 2.45 17.11 -8.86
CA PRO A 121 1.32 17.92 -9.31
C PRO A 121 1.71 18.83 -10.46
N GLY A 122 0.90 18.80 -11.52
CA GLY A 122 1.04 19.64 -12.70
C GLY A 122 0.34 20.99 -12.57
N THR A 123 0.17 21.66 -13.70
CA THR A 123 -0.48 22.97 -13.81
C THR A 123 -1.36 22.97 -15.05
N VAL A 124 -2.65 22.72 -14.82
CA VAL A 124 -3.68 22.66 -15.87
C VAL A 124 -4.08 24.07 -16.25
N HIS A 125 -4.21 24.30 -17.56
CA HIS A 125 -4.63 25.57 -18.16
C HIS A 125 -5.21 25.28 -19.56
N LEU A 126 -5.73 26.29 -20.27
CA LEU A 126 -6.44 26.09 -21.54
C LEU A 126 -5.66 25.26 -22.58
N ASN A 127 -4.33 25.41 -22.62
CA ASN A 127 -3.44 24.72 -23.57
C ASN A 127 -2.82 23.41 -23.01
N SER A 128 -3.16 23.00 -21.79
CA SER A 128 -2.62 21.77 -21.17
C SER A 128 -3.59 21.17 -20.17
N SER A 129 -4.14 20.00 -20.49
CA SER A 129 -5.02 19.23 -19.60
C SER A 129 -4.28 18.27 -18.65
N ARG A 130 -2.95 18.34 -18.58
CA ARG A 130 -2.12 17.48 -17.71
C ARG A 130 -2.18 17.91 -16.25
N LEU A 131 -2.88 17.11 -15.45
CA LEU A 131 -3.05 17.32 -14.01
C LEU A 131 -1.76 17.06 -13.21
N GLY A 132 -0.87 16.19 -13.73
CA GLY A 132 0.42 15.89 -13.13
C GLY A 132 1.01 14.56 -13.61
N VAL A 133 2.02 14.08 -12.91
CA VAL A 133 2.69 12.78 -13.18
C VAL A 133 2.70 11.95 -11.89
N LEU A 134 2.42 10.65 -12.04
CA LEU A 134 2.56 9.64 -10.99
C LEU A 134 3.81 8.79 -11.26
N ASP A 135 4.69 8.64 -10.27
CA ASP A 135 5.75 7.62 -10.29
C ASP A 135 5.32 6.45 -9.37
N LEU A 136 5.19 5.26 -9.94
CA LEU A 136 4.52 4.11 -9.30
C LEU A 136 5.41 2.87 -9.22
N ILE A 137 5.60 2.31 -8.03
CA ILE A 137 6.36 1.06 -7.80
C ILE A 137 5.42 -0.01 -7.22
N GLY A 138 5.48 -1.23 -7.78
CA GLY A 138 4.71 -2.40 -7.33
C GLY A 138 3.21 -2.33 -7.61
N CYS A 139 2.73 -1.20 -8.12
CA CYS A 139 1.33 -0.91 -8.42
C CYS A 139 1.19 -0.24 -9.80
N ALA A 140 -0.04 -0.21 -10.30
CA ALA A 140 -0.46 0.55 -11.47
C ALA A 140 -1.75 1.31 -11.14
N PRO A 141 -2.07 2.42 -11.83
CA PRO A 141 -3.29 3.17 -11.56
C PRO A 141 -4.51 2.41 -12.10
N VAL A 142 -5.68 2.78 -11.59
CA VAL A 142 -6.99 2.27 -12.06
C VAL A 142 -7.93 3.42 -12.34
N ASP A 143 -8.15 4.29 -11.34
CA ASP A 143 -9.17 5.34 -11.38
C ASP A 143 -8.81 6.51 -10.45
N VAL A 144 -9.41 7.68 -10.67
CA VAL A 144 -9.21 8.93 -9.91
C VAL A 144 -10.49 9.27 -9.14
N MET A 145 -10.38 9.39 -7.82
CA MET A 145 -11.52 9.81 -6.98
C MET A 145 -11.70 11.35 -7.07
N PRO A 146 -12.89 11.89 -6.77
CA PRO A 146 -13.20 13.31 -6.94
C PRO A 146 -12.14 14.27 -6.38
N ILE A 147 -11.68 15.16 -7.26
CA ILE A 147 -10.44 15.93 -7.13
C ILE A 147 -10.72 17.19 -6.29
N ASP A 148 -9.88 17.45 -5.29
CA ASP A 148 -9.84 18.75 -4.60
C ASP A 148 -8.75 19.60 -5.26
N CYS A 149 -9.12 20.74 -5.84
CA CYS A 149 -8.19 21.58 -6.61
C CYS A 149 -8.31 23.07 -6.31
N PHE A 150 -7.21 23.75 -6.59
CA PHE A 150 -7.02 25.19 -6.45
C PHE A 150 -7.03 25.83 -7.83
N VAL A 151 -7.85 26.87 -7.99
CA VAL A 151 -8.14 27.52 -9.27
C VAL A 151 -7.90 29.01 -9.15
N SER A 152 -7.06 29.61 -9.99
CA SER A 152 -6.99 31.06 -10.12
C SER A 152 -8.05 31.57 -11.10
N CYS A 153 -8.64 32.73 -10.81
CA CYS A 153 -9.45 33.46 -11.79
C CYS A 153 -8.54 34.03 -12.89
N LEU A 154 -9.05 34.15 -14.12
CA LEU A 154 -8.30 34.73 -15.24
C LEU A 154 -8.36 36.28 -15.23
N GLU A 155 -9.48 36.85 -14.78
CA GLU A 155 -9.75 38.29 -14.75
C GLU A 155 -9.27 39.00 -13.47
N CYS A 156 -8.53 38.32 -12.58
CA CYS A 156 -7.94 38.91 -11.38
C CYS A 156 -6.43 38.97 -11.48
N THR A 157 -5.86 40.16 -11.25
CA THR A 157 -4.40 40.37 -11.14
C THR A 157 -3.83 39.73 -9.87
N ASP A 158 -4.60 39.67 -8.80
CA ASP A 158 -4.22 39.03 -7.53
C ASP A 158 -4.30 37.50 -7.61
N GLU A 159 -3.40 36.80 -6.93
CA GLU A 159 -3.38 35.32 -6.81
C GLU A 159 -4.51 34.75 -5.91
N GLN A 160 -5.75 35.21 -6.12
CA GLN A 160 -6.92 34.74 -5.37
C GLN A 160 -7.31 33.31 -5.77
N VAL A 161 -7.06 32.37 -4.86
CA VAL A 161 -7.34 30.94 -5.07
C VAL A 161 -8.79 30.60 -4.72
N ILE A 162 -9.54 30.19 -5.75
CA ILE A 162 -10.86 29.56 -5.63
C ILE A 162 -10.64 28.07 -5.30
N VAL A 163 -11.41 27.52 -4.36
CA VAL A 163 -11.23 26.16 -3.85
C VAL A 163 -12.40 25.28 -4.32
N PHE A 164 -12.13 24.45 -5.32
CA PHE A 164 -13.07 23.42 -5.77
C PHE A 164 -12.81 22.13 -4.99
N LYS A 165 -13.88 21.50 -4.49
CA LYS A 165 -13.82 20.23 -3.74
C LYS A 165 -14.64 19.19 -4.46
N GLY A 166 -14.07 18.00 -4.60
CA GLY A 166 -14.75 16.86 -5.24
C GLY A 166 -15.14 17.07 -6.71
N VAL A 167 -14.28 17.68 -7.53
CA VAL A 167 -14.50 17.77 -8.98
C VAL A 167 -14.47 16.36 -9.58
N SER A 168 -15.58 15.96 -10.18
CA SER A 168 -15.86 14.65 -10.76
C SER A 168 -15.89 14.70 -12.29
N SER A 169 -15.72 13.54 -12.92
CA SER A 169 -15.95 13.34 -14.35
C SER A 169 -17.40 13.65 -14.73
N MET A 170 -17.59 14.17 -15.94
CA MET A 170 -18.87 14.53 -16.57
C MET A 170 -19.71 15.61 -15.86
N GLN A 171 -19.37 16.04 -14.64
CA GLN A 171 -20.16 17.01 -13.87
C GLN A 171 -19.48 18.40 -13.89
N PRO A 172 -20.09 19.43 -14.52
CA PRO A 172 -19.53 20.77 -14.52
C PRO A 172 -19.69 21.45 -13.15
N MET A 173 -18.57 21.77 -12.50
CA MET A 173 -18.59 22.56 -11.26
C MET A 173 -18.37 24.05 -11.57
N ALA A 174 -19.17 24.91 -10.96
CA ALA A 174 -19.00 26.36 -11.06
C ALA A 174 -18.96 27.01 -9.67
N GLN A 175 -18.13 28.04 -9.53
CA GLN A 175 -18.07 28.93 -8.37
C GLN A 175 -17.90 30.38 -8.86
N PHE A 176 -18.21 31.36 -8.01
CA PHE A 176 -17.94 32.77 -8.32
C PHE A 176 -16.62 33.21 -7.68
N CYS A 177 -15.79 33.95 -8.42
CA CYS A 177 -14.58 34.55 -7.88
C CYS A 177 -14.92 35.51 -6.73
N ARG A 178 -14.18 35.44 -5.62
CA ARG A 178 -14.45 36.28 -4.43
C ARG A 178 -14.15 37.76 -4.64
N SER A 179 -13.27 38.10 -5.58
CA SER A 179 -12.92 39.49 -5.92
C SER A 179 -13.87 40.04 -7.00
N CYS A 180 -13.69 39.65 -8.27
CA CYS A 180 -14.45 40.19 -9.39
C CYS A 180 -15.90 39.68 -9.54
N ARG A 181 -16.32 38.67 -8.76
CA ARG A 181 -17.62 37.96 -8.89
C ARG A 181 -17.89 37.30 -10.24
N THR A 182 -16.91 37.24 -11.14
CA THR A 182 -16.97 36.47 -12.38
C THR A 182 -17.26 34.99 -12.08
N ARG A 183 -18.11 34.37 -12.90
CA ARG A 183 -18.42 32.93 -12.81
C ARG A 183 -17.26 32.12 -13.39
N THR A 184 -16.59 31.35 -12.56
CA THR A 184 -15.53 30.41 -12.94
C THR A 184 -16.10 28.99 -13.02
N LEU A 185 -15.76 28.23 -14.06
CA LEU A 185 -16.25 26.87 -14.29
C LEU A 185 -15.09 25.91 -14.63
N VAL A 186 -15.18 24.70 -14.06
CA VAL A 186 -14.30 23.56 -14.36
C VAL A 186 -15.17 22.37 -14.76
N HIS A 187 -14.88 21.78 -15.91
CA HIS A 187 -15.52 20.56 -16.40
C HIS A 187 -14.54 19.71 -17.21
N PHE A 188 -14.62 18.39 -17.08
CA PHE A 188 -13.95 17.44 -17.96
C PHE A 188 -14.83 16.20 -18.10
N GLN A 189 -14.65 15.42 -19.16
CA GLN A 189 -15.48 14.23 -19.38
C GLN A 189 -14.92 13.01 -18.65
N ASP A 190 -13.62 12.72 -18.78
CA ASP A 190 -12.97 11.55 -18.20
C ASP A 190 -11.51 11.84 -17.81
N THR A 191 -10.85 10.92 -17.10
CA THR A 191 -9.42 11.00 -16.75
C THR A 191 -8.63 9.89 -17.41
N LYS A 192 -7.51 10.23 -18.05
CA LYS A 192 -6.67 9.28 -18.78
C LYS A 192 -5.29 9.15 -18.12
N PHE A 193 -4.91 7.91 -17.83
CA PHE A 193 -3.54 7.56 -17.47
C PHE A 193 -2.75 7.18 -18.73
N GLN A 194 -1.73 7.95 -19.09
CA GLN A 194 -0.79 7.61 -20.16
C GLN A 194 0.57 7.24 -19.58
N LEU A 195 1.00 5.99 -19.76
CA LEU A 195 2.36 5.54 -19.42
C LEU A 195 3.37 6.33 -20.27
N LEU A 196 4.20 7.15 -19.61
CA LEU A 196 5.28 7.92 -20.23
C LEU A 196 6.59 7.12 -20.26
N LYS A 197 6.88 6.37 -19.19
CA LYS A 197 8.12 5.62 -19.05
C LYS A 197 7.94 4.39 -18.18
N GLN A 198 8.27 3.23 -18.77
CA GLN A 198 8.32 1.96 -18.05
C GLN A 198 9.74 1.73 -17.53
N ARG A 199 9.90 1.39 -16.24
CA ARG A 199 11.17 0.94 -15.65
C ARG A 199 10.99 -0.50 -15.15
N GLU A 200 11.88 -1.42 -15.50
CA GLU A 200 11.77 -2.83 -15.07
C GLU A 200 11.78 -2.98 -13.53
N GLN A 201 12.52 -2.10 -12.86
CA GLN A 201 12.64 -2.06 -11.40
C GLN A 201 11.30 -1.70 -10.71
N ALA A 202 10.43 -0.97 -11.41
CA ALA A 202 9.10 -0.57 -10.94
C ALA A 202 8.12 -1.75 -10.76
N LEU A 203 8.44 -2.94 -11.29
CA LEU A 203 7.64 -4.16 -11.10
C LEU A 203 7.60 -4.67 -9.65
N GLY A 204 8.22 -3.95 -8.70
CA GLY A 204 8.19 -4.25 -7.28
C GLY A 204 9.18 -5.35 -6.92
N SER A 205 10.46 -5.08 -7.14
CA SER A 205 11.60 -5.93 -6.75
C SER A 205 12.78 -5.01 -6.42
N ARG A 206 13.44 -5.05 -5.26
CA ARG A 206 13.65 -6.12 -4.25
C ARG A 206 13.51 -5.51 -2.83
N LYS A 207 13.47 -6.23 -1.71
CA LYS A 207 13.77 -7.65 -1.41
C LYS A 207 12.51 -8.48 -1.21
N PRO A 208 12.58 -9.83 -1.32
CA PRO A 208 11.78 -10.65 -0.44
C PRO A 208 12.19 -10.33 1.01
N SER A 209 11.33 -9.62 1.75
CA SER A 209 11.37 -9.67 3.21
C SER A 209 11.22 -11.15 3.58
N ASN A 210 12.21 -11.65 4.32
CA ASN A 210 12.57 -13.07 4.31
C ASN A 210 12.90 -13.61 2.90
N LYS A 211 14.20 -13.50 2.54
CA LYS A 211 14.95 -14.76 2.49
C LYS A 211 14.63 -15.46 3.81
N SER A 212 13.69 -16.41 3.83
CA SER A 212 13.79 -17.42 4.87
C SER A 212 15.17 -18.03 4.66
N ASN A 213 15.94 -18.17 5.73
CA ASN A 213 17.15 -18.98 5.68
C ASN A 213 16.67 -20.42 5.51
N LYS A 214 16.41 -20.78 4.24
CA LYS A 214 16.07 -22.14 3.80
C LYS A 214 17.20 -23.01 4.34
N GLN A 215 16.93 -23.72 5.43
CA GLN A 215 17.95 -24.47 6.15
C GLN A 215 18.67 -25.35 5.13
N ASN A 216 19.99 -25.17 5.01
CA ASN A 216 20.77 -25.92 4.03
C ASN A 216 21.05 -27.32 4.57
N LEU A 217 20.01 -28.14 4.61
CA LEU A 217 19.98 -29.48 5.20
C LEU A 217 20.64 -30.54 4.30
N GLY A 218 21.35 -30.14 3.23
CA GLY A 218 22.04 -31.06 2.31
C GLY A 218 21.12 -32.03 1.54
N ILE A 219 19.81 -31.79 1.53
CA ILE A 219 18.81 -32.73 1.01
C ILE A 219 18.88 -32.83 -0.51
N VAL A 220 19.22 -34.01 -1.03
CA VAL A 220 19.23 -34.32 -2.46
C VAL A 220 18.03 -35.21 -2.81
N LYS A 221 17.27 -34.87 -3.86
CA LYS A 221 16.15 -35.71 -4.30
C LYS A 221 16.66 -37.08 -4.76
N GLY A 222 15.97 -38.14 -4.34
CA GLY A 222 16.35 -39.53 -4.58
C GLY A 222 17.09 -40.18 -3.40
N THR A 223 17.78 -39.42 -2.54
CA THR A 223 18.46 -39.98 -1.37
C THR A 223 17.53 -40.08 -0.15
N PRO A 224 17.75 -41.02 0.79
CA PRO A 224 17.02 -41.06 2.05
C PRO A 224 17.45 -39.91 2.98
N LEU A 225 16.53 -39.43 3.80
CA LEU A 225 16.83 -38.46 4.87
C LEU A 225 17.60 -39.15 6.02
N PRO A 226 18.35 -38.39 6.85
CA PRO A 226 18.94 -38.90 8.09
C PRO A 226 17.90 -39.66 8.93
N ASN A 227 18.27 -40.87 9.39
CA ASN A 227 17.38 -41.81 10.09
C ASN A 227 16.02 -42.07 9.37
N ARG A 228 16.02 -42.03 8.03
CA ARG A 228 14.80 -42.07 7.18
C ARG A 228 13.74 -41.05 7.60
N GLY A 229 14.18 -39.89 8.09
CA GLY A 229 13.32 -38.80 8.55
C GLY A 229 12.77 -38.95 9.98
N ALA A 230 13.09 -40.03 10.70
CA ALA A 230 12.58 -40.25 12.06
C ALA A 230 13.42 -39.51 13.12
N CYS A 231 12.73 -38.93 14.12
CA CYS A 231 13.35 -38.32 15.30
C CYS A 231 12.98 -39.10 16.57
N GLU A 232 13.61 -38.73 17.70
CA GLU A 232 13.37 -39.38 19.01
C GLU A 232 11.92 -39.28 19.46
N HIS A 233 11.27 -38.14 19.21
CA HIS A 233 9.86 -37.89 19.49
C HIS A 233 8.91 -38.83 18.73
N TYR A 234 9.24 -39.17 17.47
CA TYR A 234 8.35 -39.94 16.58
C TYR A 234 9.14 -40.98 15.77
N LYS A 235 9.71 -41.97 16.47
CA LYS A 235 10.49 -43.09 15.91
C LYS A 235 9.78 -43.93 14.83
N LYS A 236 8.46 -43.74 14.63
CA LYS A 236 7.61 -44.40 13.62
C LYS A 236 7.00 -43.41 12.60
N SER A 237 7.63 -42.23 12.40
CA SER A 237 7.35 -41.24 11.35
C SER A 237 8.56 -41.15 10.40
N TYR A 238 8.35 -41.37 9.10
CA TYR A 238 9.39 -41.37 8.06
C TYR A 238 9.20 -40.21 7.08
N ARG A 239 9.10 -39.01 7.66
CA ARG A 239 8.88 -37.74 6.96
C ARG A 239 9.36 -36.57 7.78
N TRP A 240 9.87 -35.55 7.10
CA TRP A 240 9.99 -34.20 7.65
C TRP A 240 8.82 -33.35 7.16
N PHE A 241 8.54 -32.25 7.86
CA PHE A 241 7.42 -31.34 7.61
C PHE A 241 7.96 -29.96 7.27
N ARG A 242 7.38 -29.29 6.26
CA ARG A 242 7.62 -27.86 6.03
C ARG A 242 6.53 -27.06 6.74
N PHE A 243 6.91 -26.37 7.81
CA PHE A 243 5.99 -25.58 8.63
C PHE A 243 5.68 -24.24 7.96
N PRO A 244 4.40 -23.88 7.71
CA PRO A 244 4.05 -22.68 6.95
C PRO A 244 4.42 -21.37 7.66
N CYS A 245 4.34 -21.32 8.99
CA CYS A 245 4.69 -20.15 9.82
C CYS A 245 6.11 -19.62 9.58
N CYS A 246 7.12 -20.49 9.44
CA CYS A 246 8.53 -20.12 9.26
C CYS A 246 9.17 -20.62 7.94
N ASN A 247 8.48 -21.50 7.20
CA ASN A 247 8.94 -22.23 6.01
C ASN A 247 10.18 -23.15 6.20
N ARG A 248 10.62 -23.32 7.45
CA ARG A 248 11.65 -24.27 7.88
C ARG A 248 11.15 -25.72 7.84
N ILE A 249 12.07 -26.66 7.99
CA ILE A 249 11.87 -28.11 7.84
C ILE A 249 12.32 -28.81 9.14
N TYR A 250 11.43 -29.56 9.77
CA TYR A 250 11.75 -30.38 10.96
C TYR A 250 11.10 -31.76 10.89
N ALA A 251 11.61 -32.71 11.67
CA ALA A 251 11.06 -34.07 11.73
C ALA A 251 9.66 -34.14 12.36
N CYS A 252 9.29 -33.17 13.19
CA CYS A 252 7.98 -33.06 13.82
C CYS A 252 7.74 -31.67 14.43
N ASP A 253 6.53 -31.47 14.94
CA ASP A 253 6.10 -30.36 15.79
C ASP A 253 7.07 -30.08 16.94
N LYS A 254 7.38 -31.07 17.78
CA LYS A 254 8.29 -30.91 18.93
C LYS A 254 9.71 -30.52 18.54
N CYS A 255 10.20 -30.94 17.36
CA CYS A 255 11.50 -30.53 16.86
C CYS A 255 11.50 -29.10 16.30
N HIS A 256 10.33 -28.58 15.90
CA HIS A 256 10.16 -27.17 15.53
C HIS A 256 10.15 -26.30 16.80
N ASP A 257 9.30 -26.63 17.77
CA ASP A 257 9.06 -25.80 18.96
C ASP A 257 10.24 -25.76 19.95
N ILE A 258 11.24 -26.64 19.78
CA ILE A 258 12.53 -26.60 20.52
C ILE A 258 13.57 -25.69 19.84
N ASP A 259 13.48 -25.49 18.52
CA ASP A 259 14.43 -24.68 17.73
C ASP A 259 13.92 -23.27 17.43
N GLN A 260 12.61 -22.99 17.61
CA GLN A 260 11.95 -21.74 17.22
C GLN A 260 11.14 -21.11 18.35
N ASP A 261 11.29 -19.79 18.52
CA ASP A 261 10.63 -18.96 19.55
C ASP A 261 9.12 -18.73 19.30
N HIS A 262 8.46 -19.61 18.54
CA HIS A 262 7.04 -19.55 18.24
C HIS A 262 6.45 -20.95 18.06
N LEU A 263 5.15 -21.09 18.35
CA LEU A 263 4.42 -22.34 18.15
C LEU A 263 4.38 -22.74 16.66
N ASN A 264 4.34 -24.04 16.41
CA ASN A 264 4.14 -24.61 15.08
C ASN A 264 2.71 -24.37 14.53
N GLU A 265 2.60 -24.19 13.21
CA GLU A 265 1.33 -24.19 12.46
C GLU A 265 1.24 -25.46 11.60
N TYR A 266 0.04 -26.00 11.39
CA TYR A 266 -0.16 -27.30 10.76
C TYR A 266 0.47 -27.42 9.35
N ALA A 267 1.49 -28.26 9.23
CA ALA A 267 2.27 -28.42 8.01
C ALA A 267 1.53 -29.17 6.89
N LYS A 268 1.13 -28.43 5.85
CA LYS A 268 0.45 -28.95 4.64
C LYS A 268 1.38 -29.66 3.65
N ARG A 269 2.71 -29.54 3.81
CA ARG A 269 3.73 -30.18 2.96
C ARG A 269 4.68 -31.04 3.79
N ILE A 270 5.06 -32.18 3.22
CA ILE A 270 5.95 -33.17 3.83
C ILE A 270 7.08 -33.54 2.86
N ILE A 271 8.22 -33.95 3.39
CA ILE A 271 9.36 -34.47 2.64
C ILE A 271 9.53 -35.93 3.01
N CYS A 272 9.53 -36.82 2.02
CA CYS A 272 9.61 -38.26 2.24
C CYS A 272 10.98 -38.70 2.80
N GLY A 273 10.97 -39.46 3.89
CA GLY A 273 12.17 -40.00 4.51
C GLY A 273 13.01 -40.97 3.66
N TYR A 274 12.41 -41.55 2.62
CA TYR A 274 13.04 -42.59 1.78
C TYR A 274 13.69 -42.06 0.51
N CYS A 275 13.20 -40.94 -0.05
CA CYS A 275 13.66 -40.40 -1.33
C CYS A 275 13.74 -38.86 -1.38
N SER A 276 13.59 -38.19 -0.23
CA SER A 276 13.70 -36.73 -0.10
C SER A 276 12.78 -35.91 -1.01
N PHE A 277 11.70 -36.51 -1.52
CA PHE A 277 10.72 -35.83 -2.36
C PHE A 277 9.72 -35.03 -1.51
N GLU A 278 9.52 -33.75 -1.83
CA GLU A 278 8.51 -32.89 -1.19
C GLU A 278 7.15 -33.06 -1.86
N SER A 279 6.13 -33.44 -1.10
CA SER A 279 4.74 -33.58 -1.54
C SER A 279 3.78 -32.84 -0.60
N MET A 280 2.51 -32.72 -1.02
CA MET A 280 1.45 -32.38 -0.08
C MET A 280 1.22 -33.53 0.91
N TYR A 281 0.66 -33.22 2.09
CA TYR A 281 0.25 -34.25 3.04
C TYR A 281 -0.99 -35.01 2.56
N THR A 282 -0.93 -36.34 2.55
CA THR A 282 -2.06 -37.24 2.28
C THR A 282 -2.39 -38.07 3.52
N LYS A 283 -3.67 -38.33 3.78
CA LYS A 283 -4.11 -39.15 4.94
C LYS A 283 -3.57 -40.58 4.91
N GLU A 284 -3.32 -41.12 3.72
CA GLU A 284 -2.76 -42.45 3.48
C GLU A 284 -1.28 -42.57 3.90
N GLY A 285 -0.54 -41.46 3.90
CA GLY A 285 0.89 -41.42 4.21
C GLY A 285 1.81 -41.99 3.13
N THR A 286 1.29 -42.54 2.03
CA THR A 286 2.10 -43.06 0.91
C THR A 286 2.80 -41.92 0.16
N CYS A 287 4.10 -42.06 -0.12
CA CYS A 287 4.83 -41.12 -0.97
C CYS A 287 4.55 -41.41 -2.47
N SER A 288 4.09 -40.40 -3.20
CA SER A 288 3.77 -40.48 -4.63
C SER A 288 4.97 -40.80 -5.54
N HIS A 289 6.21 -40.54 -5.09
CA HIS A 289 7.42 -40.77 -5.89
C HIS A 289 8.02 -42.18 -5.70
N CYS A 290 7.87 -42.80 -4.52
CA CYS A 290 8.57 -44.06 -4.22
C CYS A 290 7.69 -45.14 -3.59
N GLY A 291 6.38 -44.93 -3.46
CA GLY A 291 5.42 -45.89 -2.91
C GLY A 291 5.58 -46.23 -1.43
N ASN A 292 6.61 -45.71 -0.74
CA ASN A 292 6.86 -45.99 0.66
C ASN A 292 5.90 -45.23 1.59
N PHE A 293 5.55 -45.87 2.70
CA PHE A 293 4.70 -45.30 3.73
C PHE A 293 5.53 -44.38 4.64
N THR A 294 5.22 -43.09 4.63
CA THR A 294 5.88 -42.06 5.46
C THR A 294 5.42 -42.07 6.92
N THR A 295 4.50 -42.96 7.28
CA THR A 295 3.96 -43.17 8.62
C THR A 295 3.91 -44.67 8.92
N ARG A 296 3.71 -45.05 10.19
CA ARG A 296 3.52 -46.46 10.58
C ARG A 296 2.40 -47.11 9.76
N ARG A 297 2.78 -47.98 8.81
CA ARG A 297 1.86 -48.82 8.01
C ARG A 297 1.03 -49.71 8.95
N GLN A 298 -0.23 -49.39 9.18
CA GLN A 298 -1.13 -50.25 9.95
C GLN A 298 -1.60 -51.41 9.05
N LYS A 299 -0.93 -52.56 9.17
CA LYS A 299 -1.37 -53.83 8.58
C LYS A 299 -1.45 -54.90 9.66
N SER A 300 -2.62 -55.53 9.77
CA SER A 300 -3.12 -56.28 10.93
C SER A 300 -3.30 -55.44 12.21
N ALA A 301 -4.23 -55.86 13.07
CA ALA A 301 -4.47 -55.25 14.38
C ALA A 301 -3.52 -55.73 15.49
N PHE A 302 -2.61 -56.67 15.17
CA PHE A 302 -2.00 -57.61 16.12
C PHE A 302 -0.46 -57.68 16.00
N TRP A 303 0.07 -57.57 14.78
CA TRP A 303 1.48 -57.76 14.48
C TRP A 303 2.18 -56.42 14.18
N GLU A 304 3.42 -56.23 14.63
CA GLU A 304 4.22 -55.03 14.35
C GLU A 304 4.80 -55.06 12.92
N GLY A 305 3.92 -54.89 11.92
CA GLY A 305 4.26 -54.24 10.65
C GLY A 305 5.30 -54.90 9.72
N GLY A 306 5.72 -56.14 9.99
CA GLY A 306 6.63 -56.90 9.11
C GLY A 306 7.79 -57.60 9.80
N GLN A 307 8.07 -57.32 11.08
CA GLN A 307 9.15 -57.99 11.84
C GLN A 307 8.67 -59.14 12.74
N GLY A 308 7.48 -59.71 12.50
CA GLY A 308 6.97 -60.90 13.21
C GLY A 308 6.61 -60.71 14.70
N MET A 309 7.05 -59.63 15.34
CA MET A 309 6.73 -59.28 16.72
C MET A 309 5.22 -59.09 16.91
N ARG A 310 4.67 -59.66 17.97
CA ARG A 310 3.27 -59.49 18.38
C ARG A 310 3.16 -58.33 19.36
N ASP A 311 2.04 -57.62 19.35
CA ASP A 311 1.76 -56.52 20.29
C ASP A 311 0.77 -57.00 21.37
N PRO A 312 1.22 -57.37 22.59
CA PRO A 312 0.34 -57.89 23.62
C PRO A 312 -0.65 -56.85 24.14
N ILE A 313 -0.41 -55.55 23.94
CA ILE A 313 -1.34 -54.50 24.39
C ILE A 313 -2.59 -54.52 23.50
N ARG A 314 -2.40 -54.71 22.18
CA ARG A 314 -3.49 -54.71 21.19
C ARG A 314 -4.18 -56.07 21.03
N MET A 315 -3.57 -57.16 21.52
CA MET A 315 -4.21 -58.49 21.56
C MET A 315 -5.37 -58.57 22.57
N SER A 316 -6.46 -59.23 22.19
CA SER A 316 -7.59 -59.56 23.08
C SER A 316 -7.10 -60.29 24.34
N ARG A 317 -7.66 -59.95 25.51
CA ARG A 317 -7.40 -60.66 26.78
C ARG A 317 -7.77 -62.15 26.72
N LYS A 318 -8.65 -62.56 25.81
CA LYS A 318 -9.08 -63.96 25.59
C LYS A 318 -8.23 -64.73 24.57
N ASP A 319 -7.20 -64.12 23.97
CA ASP A 319 -6.39 -64.79 22.94
C ASP A 319 -5.36 -65.76 23.57
N PRO A 320 -5.44 -67.08 23.29
CA PRO A 320 -4.57 -68.09 23.91
C PRO A 320 -3.11 -68.06 23.40
N ARG A 321 -2.77 -67.15 22.49
CA ARG A 321 -1.41 -66.94 21.95
C ARG A 321 -0.76 -65.66 22.50
N LYS A 322 -1.46 -64.89 23.37
CA LYS A 322 -1.04 -63.58 23.89
C LYS A 322 0.28 -63.57 24.66
N TYR A 323 0.54 -64.62 25.44
CA TYR A 323 1.73 -64.75 26.28
C TYR A 323 2.60 -65.96 25.89
N LYS A 324 2.34 -66.58 24.72
CA LYS A 324 3.10 -67.76 24.27
C LYS A 324 4.29 -67.34 23.41
N ARG A 325 5.50 -67.72 23.88
CA ARG A 325 6.82 -67.37 23.30
C ARG A 325 7.16 -65.87 23.45
N ILE A 326 7.13 -65.39 24.69
CA ILE A 326 7.72 -64.09 25.11
C ILE A 326 8.78 -64.41 26.16
N THR A 327 9.81 -65.12 25.71
CA THR A 327 10.98 -65.57 26.47
C THR A 327 12.22 -65.27 25.64
#